data_AF-W5SQM1-F1
#
_entry.id   AF-W5SQM1-F1
#
_cell.length_a   1.000
_cell.length_b   1.000
_cell.length_c   1.000
_cell.angle_alpha   90.00
_cell.angle_beta   90.00
_cell.angle_gamma   90.00
#
_symmetry.space_group_name_H-M   'P 1'
#
loop_
_entity.id
_entity.type
_entity.pdbx_description
1 polymer ?
#
loop_
_entity_poly.entity_id
_entity_poly.type
_entity_poly.pdbx_seq_one_letter_code
_entity_poly.pdbx_strand_id
1 'polypeptide(L)'
;MKYRFLTPFLTSILSLLTLGACNLDPTKPNDTLNNHPKNISINKSKIETNALSIKKNLIHKIKSKVTINLELINKKIAISTNKIGIQNAIFDENYYKNMYHQLTKIHSIDKDKIRLFSASLNHNLTRLKEMEKILIQIRSINTQDGNKLYKEILETGIEYNQKTFEDLIQQINKEQYKLPYFNTAQLKEVTNNLETIENLRNTWIEFID
;
A
#
# COMPACT_ATOMS: atom_id res chain seq x y z
N MET A 1 5.03 -24.55 15.55
CA MET A 1 4.05 -23.70 14.85
C MET A 1 4.73 -23.06 13.65
N LYS A 2 4.36 -23.43 12.41
CA LYS A 2 4.96 -22.88 11.18
C LYS A 2 4.08 -21.75 10.66
N TYR A 3 4.29 -20.53 11.10
CA TYR A 3 3.74 -19.36 10.40
C TYR A 3 4.61 -19.11 9.17
N ARG A 4 4.25 -19.78 8.07
CA ARG A 4 4.72 -19.39 6.73
C ARG A 4 3.88 -18.17 6.34
N PHE A 5 4.41 -16.97 6.52
CA PHE A 5 3.86 -15.77 5.89
C PHE A 5 4.03 -15.94 4.37
N LEU A 6 3.00 -16.53 3.76
CA LEU A 6 2.86 -16.70 2.33
C LEU A 6 2.60 -15.32 1.72
N THR A 7 3.63 -14.71 1.16
CA THR A 7 3.49 -13.55 0.26
C THR A 7 3.83 -13.94 -1.18
N PRO A 8 2.91 -14.59 -1.93
CA PRO A 8 3.00 -14.64 -3.39
C PRO A 8 2.02 -13.65 -4.08
N PHE A 9 1.44 -12.67 -3.37
CA PHE A 9 0.35 -11.85 -3.94
C PHE A 9 0.78 -10.52 -4.58
N LEU A 10 2.03 -10.08 -4.44
CA LEU A 10 2.41 -8.69 -4.78
C LEU A 10 2.85 -8.45 -6.23
N THR A 11 3.33 -9.46 -6.94
CA THR A 11 3.75 -9.30 -8.35
C THR A 11 2.57 -9.08 -9.31
N SER A 12 1.34 -9.38 -8.87
CA SER A 12 0.13 -9.23 -9.71
C SER A 12 -0.44 -7.82 -9.70
N ILE A 13 -0.16 -6.98 -8.70
CA ILE A 13 -0.79 -5.64 -8.61
C ILE A 13 -0.12 -4.64 -9.56
N LEU A 14 1.17 -4.82 -9.85
CA LEU A 14 1.96 -3.88 -10.65
C LEU A 14 1.82 -4.09 -12.17
N SER A 15 1.44 -5.27 -12.62
CA SER A 15 1.43 -5.67 -14.04
C SER A 15 0.18 -5.20 -14.82
N LEU A 16 -0.84 -4.67 -14.15
CA LEU A 16 -2.11 -4.29 -14.79
C LEU A 16 -2.21 -2.82 -15.25
N LEU A 17 -1.32 -1.93 -14.79
CA LEU A 17 -1.33 -0.52 -15.20
C LEU A 17 -0.55 -0.24 -16.49
N THR A 18 0.20 -1.23 -17.00
CA THR A 18 0.98 -1.11 -18.24
C THR A 18 0.24 -1.55 -19.51
N LEU A 19 -1.00 -2.05 -19.42
CA LEU A 19 -1.80 -2.55 -20.55
C LEU A 19 -3.03 -1.67 -20.84
N GLY A 20 -2.81 -0.37 -21.01
CA GLY A 20 -3.85 0.62 -21.30
C GLY A 20 -3.59 1.46 -22.55
N ALA A 21 -3.05 0.86 -23.62
CA ALA A 21 -2.86 1.55 -24.89
C ALA A 21 -2.84 0.59 -26.10
N CYS A 22 -3.82 -0.32 -26.21
CA CYS A 22 -4.08 -1.05 -27.46
C CYS A 22 -5.58 -1.35 -27.54
N ASN A 23 -6.34 -0.41 -28.08
CA ASN A 23 -7.54 -0.67 -28.90
C ASN A 23 -7.91 0.66 -29.56
N LEU A 24 -7.18 0.99 -30.63
CA LEU A 24 -7.67 1.87 -31.67
C LEU A 24 -8.75 1.10 -32.43
N ASP A 25 -9.97 1.61 -32.38
CA ASP A 25 -11.02 1.26 -33.32
C ASP A 25 -10.72 1.96 -34.65
N PRO A 26 -10.73 1.24 -35.78
CA PRO A 26 -11.52 1.78 -36.89
C PRO A 26 -12.12 0.66 -37.73
N THR A 27 -13.44 0.59 -37.85
CA THR A 27 -14.12 0.45 -39.16
C THR A 27 -15.65 0.48 -39.06
N LYS A 28 -16.23 1.44 -39.76
CA LYS A 28 -17.54 1.36 -40.44
C LYS A 28 -17.31 1.86 -41.87
N PRO A 29 -18.05 1.40 -42.92
CA PRO A 29 -19.50 1.62 -43.01
C PRO A 29 -20.35 0.58 -43.79
N ASN A 30 -21.69 0.76 -43.67
CA ASN A 30 -22.82 0.43 -44.59
C ASN A 30 -23.11 -1.04 -45.00
N ASP A 31 -24.33 -1.55 -45.18
CA ASP A 31 -25.71 -1.02 -45.29
C ASP A 31 -26.71 -2.17 -44.99
N THR A 32 -27.94 -1.85 -44.53
CA THR A 32 -29.26 -2.16 -45.15
C THR A 32 -30.40 -2.22 -44.12
N LEU A 33 -31.52 -1.61 -44.54
CA LEU A 33 -32.79 -1.23 -43.93
C LEU A 33 -33.69 -2.34 -43.33
N ASN A 34 -34.58 -1.86 -42.43
CA ASN A 34 -35.96 -2.29 -42.10
C ASN A 34 -36.23 -3.23 -40.89
N ASN A 35 -36.74 -2.65 -39.78
CA ASN A 35 -38.17 -2.73 -39.41
C ASN A 35 -38.49 -1.98 -38.09
N HIS A 36 -39.52 -1.12 -38.14
CA HIS A 36 -40.34 -0.47 -37.08
C HIS A 36 -39.72 0.07 -35.76
N PRO A 37 -40.02 1.33 -35.37
CA PRO A 37 -39.59 1.87 -34.09
C PRO A 37 -40.61 1.52 -33.00
N LYS A 38 -40.34 0.47 -32.21
CA LYS A 38 -41.08 0.22 -30.96
C LYS A 38 -40.13 0.40 -29.77
N ASN A 39 -40.07 1.63 -29.26
CA ASN A 39 -39.77 1.96 -27.87
C ASN A 39 -38.47 1.41 -27.21
N ILE A 40 -37.39 1.17 -27.98
CA ILE A 40 -36.10 0.71 -27.44
C ILE A 40 -35.19 1.89 -27.02
N SER A 41 -35.44 3.11 -27.52
CA SER A 41 -34.52 4.25 -27.32
C SER A 41 -34.54 4.84 -25.90
N ILE A 42 -35.62 4.66 -25.14
CA ILE A 42 -35.76 5.22 -23.78
C ILE A 42 -34.99 4.37 -22.74
N ASN A 43 -34.95 3.05 -22.91
CA ASN A 43 -34.19 2.18 -22.02
C ASN A 43 -32.68 2.25 -22.28
N LYS A 44 -32.26 2.40 -23.54
CA LYS A 44 -30.83 2.49 -23.88
C LYS A 44 -30.17 3.75 -23.29
N SER A 45 -30.83 4.91 -23.38
CA SER A 45 -30.33 6.15 -22.79
C SER A 45 -30.27 6.09 -21.27
N LYS A 46 -31.25 5.46 -20.60
CA LYS A 46 -31.26 5.28 -19.14
C LYS A 46 -30.15 4.33 -18.67
N ILE A 47 -29.87 3.25 -19.41
CA ILE A 47 -28.79 2.30 -19.13
C ILE A 47 -27.42 2.97 -19.34
N GLU A 48 -27.23 3.72 -20.43
CA GLU A 48 -25.98 4.46 -20.72
C GLU A 48 -25.72 5.55 -19.67
N THR A 49 -26.76 6.26 -19.23
CA THR A 49 -26.68 7.27 -18.17
C THR A 49 -26.29 6.65 -16.83
N ASN A 50 -26.84 5.46 -16.50
CA ASN A 50 -26.49 4.73 -15.28
C ASN A 50 -25.04 4.21 -15.32
N ALA A 51 -24.61 3.64 -16.44
CA ALA A 51 -23.24 3.17 -16.63
C ALA A 51 -22.21 4.31 -16.50
N LEU A 52 -22.49 5.47 -17.08
CA LEU A 52 -21.65 6.66 -16.96
C LEU A 52 -21.61 7.20 -15.52
N SER A 53 -22.75 7.20 -14.82
CA SER A 53 -22.83 7.60 -13.41
C SER A 53 -22.00 6.68 -12.51
N ILE A 54 -22.13 5.36 -12.67
CA ILE A 54 -21.34 4.36 -11.94
C ILE A 54 -19.83 4.59 -12.17
N LYS A 55 -19.42 4.78 -13.43
CA LYS A 55 -18.02 5.05 -13.78
C LYS A 55 -17.50 6.32 -13.10
N LYS A 56 -18.26 7.42 -13.16
CA LYS A 56 -17.89 8.69 -12.49
C LYS A 56 -17.74 8.52 -10.97
N ASN A 57 -18.67 7.79 -10.35
CA ASN A 57 -18.62 7.52 -8.91
C ASN A 57 -17.39 6.71 -8.51
N LEU A 58 -17.02 5.68 -9.28
CA LEU A 58 -15.80 4.90 -9.02
C LEU A 58 -14.53 5.76 -9.15
N ILE A 59 -14.42 6.57 -10.21
CA ILE A 59 -13.29 7.49 -10.39
C ILE A 59 -13.19 8.47 -9.21
N HIS A 60 -14.32 9.03 -8.78
CA HIS A 60 -14.35 9.93 -7.63
C HIS A 60 -13.90 9.24 -6.34
N LYS A 61 -14.41 8.02 -6.06
CA LYS A 61 -14.00 7.22 -4.90
C LYS A 61 -12.49 6.94 -4.90
N ILE A 62 -11.93 6.52 -6.03
CA ILE A 62 -10.49 6.26 -6.18
C ILE A 62 -9.69 7.52 -5.90
N LYS A 63 -10.02 8.64 -6.56
CA LYS A 63 -9.31 9.92 -6.38
C LYS A 63 -9.36 10.40 -4.95
N SER A 64 -10.55 10.38 -4.33
CA SER A 64 -10.74 10.79 -2.93
C SER A 64 -9.88 9.96 -1.98
N LYS A 65 -9.88 8.62 -2.11
CA LYS A 65 -9.03 7.74 -1.30
C LYS A 65 -7.54 8.03 -1.48
N VAL A 66 -7.09 8.19 -2.72
CA VAL A 66 -5.68 8.49 -3.01
C VAL A 66 -5.26 9.83 -2.41
N THR A 67 -6.08 10.87 -2.54
CA THR A 67 -5.79 12.19 -1.93
C THR A 67 -5.66 12.09 -0.42
N ILE A 68 -6.63 11.48 0.27
CA ILE A 68 -6.59 11.32 1.73
C ILE A 68 -5.32 10.56 2.15
N ASN A 69 -5.00 9.47 1.46
CA ASN A 69 -3.84 8.65 1.80
C ASN A 69 -2.51 9.36 1.50
N LEU A 70 -2.41 10.14 0.42
CA LEU A 70 -1.23 10.98 0.16
C LEU A 70 -1.01 12.04 1.24
N GLU A 71 -2.08 12.67 1.72
CA GLU A 71 -1.99 13.63 2.82
C GLU A 71 -1.45 12.95 4.09
N LEU A 72 -1.89 11.73 4.38
CA LEU A 72 -1.37 10.94 5.49
C LEU A 72 0.12 10.58 5.31
N ILE A 73 0.51 10.11 4.12
CA ILE A 73 1.91 9.75 3.80
C ILE A 73 2.83 10.97 3.90
N ASN A 74 2.39 12.12 3.40
CA ASN A 74 3.18 13.35 3.38
C ASN A 74 3.16 14.10 4.71
N LYS A 75 2.34 13.67 5.68
CA LYS A 75 2.27 14.28 7.00
C LYS A 75 3.63 14.16 7.67
N LYS A 76 4.37 15.28 7.73
CA LYS A 76 5.63 15.36 8.46
C LYS A 76 5.35 15.15 9.93
N ILE A 77 5.56 13.94 10.40
CA ILE A 77 5.65 13.70 11.82
C ILE A 77 7.04 14.12 12.22
N ALA A 78 7.11 15.13 13.07
CA ALA A 78 8.29 15.44 13.85
C ALA A 78 8.53 14.27 14.81
N ILE A 79 8.99 13.14 14.26
CA ILE A 79 9.63 12.10 15.02
C ILE A 79 10.87 12.80 15.55
N SER A 80 10.78 13.37 16.76
CA SER A 80 11.97 13.89 17.41
C SER A 80 12.85 12.67 17.60
N THR A 81 13.84 12.55 16.73
CA THR A 81 14.76 11.43 16.59
C THR A 81 15.43 11.05 17.91
N ASN A 82 15.40 11.97 18.88
CA ASN A 82 16.07 11.87 20.17
C ASN A 82 15.14 11.40 21.31
N LYS A 83 13.81 11.22 21.10
CA LYS A 83 12.85 10.84 22.18
C LYS A 83 12.15 9.50 21.99
N ILE A 84 12.39 8.82 20.87
CA ILE A 84 11.86 7.47 20.62
C ILE A 84 13.08 6.57 20.41
N GLY A 85 13.38 5.71 21.39
CA GLY A 85 14.60 4.89 21.43
C GLY A 85 14.72 3.85 20.31
N ILE A 86 13.65 3.70 19.51
CA ILE A 86 13.56 2.93 18.26
C ILE A 86 14.81 3.03 17.38
N GLN A 87 15.45 4.20 17.29
CA GLN A 87 16.56 4.41 16.34
C GLN A 87 17.78 3.53 16.64
N ASN A 88 18.16 3.42 17.91
CA ASN A 88 19.43 2.76 18.29
C ASN A 88 19.24 1.27 18.59
N ALA A 89 18.06 0.86 19.08
CA ALA A 89 17.84 -0.52 19.49
C ALA A 89 17.32 -1.43 18.34
N ILE A 90 16.55 -0.86 17.40
CA ILE A 90 15.79 -1.60 16.39
C ILE A 90 16.42 -1.54 14.97
N PHE A 91 17.16 -0.47 14.66
CA PHE A 91 17.69 -0.28 13.31
C PHE A 91 19.21 -0.29 13.21
N ASP A 92 19.90 -0.36 14.34
CA ASP A 92 21.33 -0.63 14.36
C ASP A 92 21.55 -2.15 14.47
N GLU A 93 21.73 -2.82 13.33
CA GLU A 93 22.04 -4.26 13.26
C GLU A 93 23.30 -4.65 14.05
N ASN A 94 24.19 -3.69 14.35
CA ASN A 94 25.47 -3.92 15.02
C ASN A 94 25.49 -3.52 16.50
N TYR A 95 24.49 -2.78 16.99
CA TYR A 95 24.41 -2.30 18.39
C TYR A 95 24.70 -3.39 19.44
N TYR A 96 24.17 -4.60 19.25
CA TYR A 96 24.41 -5.72 20.17
C TYR A 96 25.54 -6.67 19.74
N LYS A 97 26.03 -6.58 18.50
CA LYS A 97 27.22 -7.33 18.04
C LYS A 97 28.51 -6.76 18.65
N ASN A 98 28.51 -5.47 18.98
CA ASN A 98 29.67 -4.71 19.46
C ASN A 98 29.62 -4.33 20.95
N MET A 99 28.64 -4.83 21.73
CA MET A 99 28.60 -4.60 23.18
C MET A 99 29.86 -5.10 23.91
N TYR A 100 30.64 -6.00 23.29
CA TYR A 100 31.94 -6.45 23.82
C TYR A 100 33.16 -5.78 23.17
N HIS A 101 33.06 -5.22 21.96
CA HIS A 101 34.17 -4.56 21.29
C HIS A 101 33.70 -3.40 20.36
N GLN A 102 34.19 -2.20 20.68
CA GLN A 102 34.17 -0.95 19.88
C GLN A 102 32.90 -0.08 19.94
N LEU A 103 32.99 0.95 20.80
CA LEU A 103 32.04 2.06 21.01
C LEU A 103 32.08 3.17 19.94
N THR A 104 32.69 2.96 18.76
CA THR A 104 33.09 4.08 17.89
C THR A 104 32.69 4.01 16.41
N LYS A 105 31.77 3.12 16.01
CA LYS A 105 31.11 3.29 14.69
C LYS A 105 29.80 4.03 14.85
N ILE A 106 29.78 5.30 14.42
CA ILE A 106 28.54 6.02 14.14
C ILE A 106 27.89 5.28 12.97
N HIS A 107 26.95 4.38 13.27
CA HIS A 107 26.18 3.70 12.25
C HIS A 107 25.17 4.70 11.68
N SER A 108 25.18 4.85 10.35
CA SER A 108 24.18 5.66 9.67
C SER A 108 22.84 4.94 9.74
N ILE A 109 21.99 5.41 10.65
CA ILE A 109 20.63 4.91 10.80
C ILE A 109 19.83 5.28 9.55
N ASP A 110 19.20 4.29 8.91
CA ASP A 110 18.32 4.51 7.77
C ASP A 110 17.01 5.18 8.23
N LYS A 111 16.97 6.50 8.06
CA LYS A 111 15.83 7.34 8.47
C LYS A 111 14.55 7.00 7.71
N ASP A 112 14.66 6.48 6.48
CA ASP A 112 13.48 6.11 5.70
C ASP A 112 12.86 4.81 6.20
N LYS A 113 13.69 3.82 6.57
CA LYS A 113 13.18 2.60 7.24
C LYS A 113 12.47 2.88 8.55
N ILE A 114 13.01 3.80 9.36
CA ILE A 114 12.32 4.23 10.60
C ILE A 114 10.98 4.90 10.29
N ARG A 115 10.97 5.79 9.29
CA ARG A 115 9.75 6.48 8.86
C ARG A 115 8.69 5.46 8.40
N LEU A 116 9.08 4.53 7.53
CA LEU A 116 8.21 3.47 7.01
C LEU A 116 7.68 2.58 8.13
N PHE A 117 8.55 2.09 9.01
CA PHE A 117 8.11 1.26 10.13
C PHE A 117 7.17 2.02 11.07
N SER A 118 7.50 3.28 11.37
CA SER A 118 6.65 4.15 12.18
C SER A 118 5.28 4.37 11.53
N ALA A 119 5.25 4.62 10.22
CA ALA A 119 4.03 4.82 9.45
C ALA A 119 3.19 3.54 9.35
N SER A 120 3.83 2.37 9.32
CA SER A 120 3.15 1.06 9.34
C SER A 120 2.27 0.88 10.60
N LEU A 121 2.66 1.53 11.70
CA LEU A 121 1.95 1.52 12.98
C LEU A 121 1.09 2.79 13.17
N ASN A 122 0.71 3.45 12.07
CA ASN A 122 -0.01 4.74 12.05
C ASN A 122 0.67 5.83 12.88
N HIS A 123 2.00 5.73 13.06
CA HIS A 123 2.78 6.59 13.94
C HIS A 123 2.25 6.68 15.37
N ASN A 124 1.54 5.64 15.83
CA ASN A 124 1.03 5.57 17.19
C ASN A 124 2.20 5.39 18.16
N LEU A 125 2.45 6.41 18.98
CA LEU A 125 3.59 6.43 19.90
C LEU A 125 3.55 5.29 20.94
N THR A 126 2.36 4.89 21.39
CA THR A 126 2.19 3.79 22.35
C THR A 126 2.63 2.47 21.73
N ARG A 127 2.06 2.12 20.57
CA ARG A 127 2.44 0.90 19.82
C ARG A 127 3.93 0.87 19.51
N LEU A 128 4.47 2.02 19.10
CA LEU A 128 5.89 2.17 18.78
C LEU A 128 6.80 1.89 19.98
N LYS A 129 6.43 2.36 21.18
CA LYS A 129 7.19 2.09 22.42
C LYS A 129 7.05 0.65 22.90
N GLU A 130 5.88 0.04 22.72
CA GLU A 130 5.65 -1.37 23.10
C GLU A 130 6.41 -2.31 22.18
N MET A 131 6.32 -2.06 20.87
CA MET A 131 7.08 -2.80 19.86
C MET A 131 8.59 -2.70 20.07
N GLU A 132 9.09 -1.52 20.44
CA GLU A 132 10.49 -1.33 20.82
C GLU A 132 10.92 -2.28 21.95
N LYS A 133 10.14 -2.35 23.03
CA LYS A 133 10.43 -3.24 24.16
C LYS A 133 10.44 -4.71 23.74
N ILE A 134 9.45 -5.13 22.94
CA ILE A 134 9.34 -6.50 22.44
C ILE A 134 10.55 -6.86 21.57
N LEU A 135 10.90 -6.00 20.62
CA LEU A 135 12.02 -6.25 19.71
C LEU A 135 13.37 -6.28 20.43
N ILE A 136 13.57 -5.45 21.46
CA ILE A 136 14.75 -5.52 22.34
C ILE A 136 14.82 -6.86 23.05
N GLN A 137 13.70 -7.36 23.58
CA GLN A 137 13.66 -8.66 24.26
C GLN A 137 13.93 -9.83 23.32
N ILE A 138 13.34 -9.82 22.12
CA ILE A 138 13.61 -10.85 21.10
C ILE A 138 15.09 -10.88 20.73
N ARG A 139 15.70 -9.70 20.57
CA ARG A 139 17.10 -9.56 20.17
C ARG A 139 18.09 -9.87 21.29
N SER A 140 17.76 -9.55 22.55
CA SER A 140 18.65 -9.79 23.70
C SER A 140 18.91 -11.27 23.98
N ILE A 141 17.98 -12.14 23.58
CA ILE A 141 18.13 -13.61 23.65
C ILE A 141 19.22 -14.10 22.68
N ASN A 142 19.53 -13.34 21.62
CA ASN A 142 20.58 -13.60 20.62
C ASN A 142 20.59 -15.03 20.05
N THR A 143 19.41 -15.62 19.85
CA THR A 143 19.25 -16.89 19.14
C THR A 143 19.08 -16.66 17.64
N GLN A 144 19.40 -17.67 16.83
CA GLN A 144 19.16 -17.62 15.39
C GLN A 144 17.67 -17.37 15.08
N ASP A 145 16.77 -18.07 15.78
CA ASP A 145 15.32 -17.92 15.58
C ASP A 145 14.82 -16.54 16.06
N GLY A 146 15.34 -16.02 17.17
CA GLY A 146 15.00 -14.67 17.65
C GLY A 146 15.45 -13.58 16.67
N ASN A 147 16.68 -13.68 16.17
CA ASN A 147 17.21 -12.75 15.17
C ASN A 147 16.43 -12.82 13.85
N LYS A 148 15.95 -14.01 13.46
CA LYS A 148 15.09 -14.18 12.29
C LYS A 148 13.73 -13.53 12.51
N LEU A 149 13.06 -13.82 13.63
CA LEU A 149 11.76 -13.24 13.97
C LEU A 149 11.82 -11.70 14.02
N TYR A 150 12.88 -11.15 14.64
CA TYR A 150 13.12 -9.72 14.67
C TYR A 150 13.16 -9.10 13.26
N LYS A 151 13.89 -9.71 12.33
CA LYS A 151 13.96 -9.23 10.94
C LYS A 151 12.62 -9.33 10.24
N GLU A 152 11.91 -10.46 10.42
CA GLU A 152 10.61 -10.69 9.80
C GLU A 152 9.57 -9.66 10.26
N ILE A 153 9.55 -9.27 11.55
CA ILE A 153 8.66 -8.22 12.06
C ILE A 153 8.96 -6.87 11.39
N LEU A 154 10.24 -6.49 11.28
CA LEU A 154 10.64 -5.24 10.64
C LEU A 154 10.33 -5.20 9.14
N GLU A 155 10.69 -6.26 8.42
CA GLU A 155 10.41 -6.39 6.99
C GLU A 155 8.91 -6.39 6.71
N THR A 156 8.11 -7.04 7.56
CA THR A 156 6.64 -7.05 7.45
C THR A 156 6.08 -5.64 7.57
N GLY A 157 6.47 -4.87 8.60
CA GLY A 157 6.01 -3.50 8.74
C GLY A 157 6.47 -2.58 7.61
N ILE A 158 7.74 -2.68 7.21
CA ILE A 158 8.38 -1.77 6.24
C ILE A 158 8.00 -2.11 4.80
N GLU A 159 8.40 -3.29 4.32
CA GLU A 159 8.36 -3.62 2.89
C GLU A 159 6.96 -4.08 2.47
N TYR A 160 6.36 -4.98 3.25
CA TYR A 160 5.10 -5.63 2.87
C TYR A 160 3.86 -4.79 3.17
N ASN A 161 3.87 -4.01 4.25
CA ASN A 161 2.73 -3.18 4.63
C ASN A 161 2.88 -1.74 4.16
N GLN A 162 3.86 -1.01 4.70
CA GLN A 162 3.90 0.43 4.50
C GLN A 162 4.40 0.85 3.12
N LYS A 163 5.54 0.31 2.66
CA LYS A 163 6.12 0.69 1.38
C LYS A 163 5.22 0.29 0.22
N THR A 164 4.70 -0.93 0.25
CA THR A 164 3.71 -1.41 -0.73
C THR A 164 2.49 -0.49 -0.80
N PHE A 165 1.98 -0.04 0.35
CA PHE A 165 0.89 0.93 0.41
C PHE A 165 1.27 2.28 -0.22
N GLU A 166 2.41 2.84 0.17
CA GLU A 166 2.90 4.11 -0.37
C GLU A 166 3.10 4.04 -1.88
N ASP A 167 3.73 2.97 -2.37
CA ASP A 167 3.98 2.74 -3.79
C ASP A 167 2.68 2.66 -4.58
N LEU A 168 1.67 1.91 -4.10
CA LEU A 168 0.37 1.82 -4.78
C LEU A 168 -0.32 3.18 -4.84
N ILE A 169 -0.36 3.91 -3.73
CA ILE A 169 -1.00 5.23 -3.66
C ILE A 169 -0.29 6.23 -4.58
N GLN A 170 1.04 6.26 -4.58
CA GLN A 170 1.83 7.11 -5.46
C GLN A 170 1.66 6.74 -6.94
N GLN A 171 1.63 5.45 -7.27
CA GLN A 171 1.43 4.97 -8.62
C GLN A 171 0.05 5.38 -9.16
N ILE A 172 -1.03 5.19 -8.39
CA ILE A 172 -2.38 5.61 -8.80
C ILE A 172 -2.45 7.13 -8.92
N ASN A 173 -1.81 7.87 -8.03
CA ASN A 173 -1.75 9.34 -8.12
C ASN A 173 -1.07 9.82 -9.40
N LYS A 174 0.07 9.22 -9.76
CA LYS A 174 0.82 9.52 -10.98
C LYS A 174 -0.01 9.25 -12.23
N GLU A 175 -0.82 8.19 -12.20
CA GLU A 175 -1.61 7.74 -13.34
C GLU A 175 -3.09 8.16 -13.29
N GLN A 176 -3.47 9.04 -12.37
CA GLN A 176 -4.87 9.41 -12.14
C GLN A 176 -5.59 9.98 -13.37
N TYR A 177 -4.82 10.55 -14.30
CA TYR A 177 -5.31 11.08 -15.58
C TYR A 177 -5.79 9.97 -16.53
N LYS A 178 -5.37 8.72 -16.30
CA LYS A 178 -5.77 7.55 -17.10
C LYS A 178 -7.13 6.97 -16.67
N LEU A 179 -7.59 7.24 -15.43
CA LEU A 179 -8.83 6.69 -14.87
C LEU A 179 -10.08 6.89 -15.75
N PRO A 180 -10.28 8.03 -16.44
CA PRO A 180 -11.41 8.21 -17.36
C PRO A 180 -11.41 7.24 -18.56
N TYR A 181 -10.28 6.65 -18.92
CA TYR A 181 -10.18 5.70 -20.05
C TYR A 181 -10.44 4.26 -19.63
N PHE A 182 -10.47 3.97 -18.32
CA PHE A 182 -10.74 2.62 -17.82
C PHE A 182 -12.22 2.26 -17.97
N ASN A 183 -12.49 0.98 -18.23
CA ASN A 183 -13.85 0.45 -18.14
C ASN A 183 -14.25 0.22 -16.67
N THR A 184 -15.53 -0.05 -16.42
CA THR A 184 -16.06 -0.23 -15.06
C THR A 184 -15.40 -1.39 -14.31
N ALA A 185 -15.03 -2.47 -15.00
CA ALA A 185 -14.38 -3.62 -14.36
C ALA A 185 -12.98 -3.26 -13.86
N GLN A 186 -12.18 -2.58 -14.69
CA GLN A 186 -10.86 -2.07 -14.33
C GLN A 186 -10.92 -1.09 -13.15
N LEU A 187 -11.92 -0.19 -13.12
CA LEU A 187 -12.09 0.73 -12.00
C LEU A 187 -12.50 0.03 -10.69
N LYS A 188 -13.31 -1.03 -10.79
CA LYS A 188 -13.62 -1.88 -9.63
C LYS A 188 -12.37 -2.59 -9.11
N GLU A 189 -11.53 -3.09 -10.01
CA GLU A 189 -10.26 -3.72 -9.65
C GLU A 189 -9.32 -2.76 -8.92
N VAL A 190 -9.15 -1.52 -9.41
CA VAL A 190 -8.38 -0.48 -8.70
C VAL A 190 -8.96 -0.22 -7.32
N THR A 191 -10.28 -0.15 -7.20
CA THR A 191 -10.96 0.04 -5.90
C THR A 191 -10.69 -1.14 -4.96
N ASN A 192 -10.78 -2.38 -5.44
CA ASN A 192 -10.52 -3.58 -4.67
C ASN A 192 -9.05 -3.66 -4.21
N ASN A 193 -8.10 -3.25 -5.06
CA ASN A 193 -6.68 -3.21 -4.71
C ASN A 193 -6.41 -2.20 -3.59
N LEU A 194 -7.05 -1.02 -3.65
CA LEU A 194 -6.99 -0.03 -2.57
C LEU A 194 -7.56 -0.58 -1.26
N GLU A 195 -8.72 -1.26 -1.31
CA GLU A 195 -9.32 -1.88 -0.12
C GLU A 195 -8.46 -3.03 0.43
N THR A 196 -7.85 -3.83 -0.44
CA THR A 196 -6.96 -4.93 -0.05
C THR A 196 -5.73 -4.42 0.69
N ILE A 197 -5.08 -3.37 0.19
CA ILE A 197 -3.88 -2.84 0.85
C ILE A 197 -4.21 -2.14 2.18
N GLU A 198 -5.37 -1.48 2.27
CA GLU A 198 -5.87 -0.92 3.54
C GLU A 198 -6.12 -2.03 4.56
N ASN A 199 -6.74 -3.14 4.14
CA ASN A 199 -6.98 -4.29 5.00
C ASN A 199 -5.67 -4.94 5.47
N LEU A 200 -4.67 -5.08 4.59
CA LEU A 200 -3.35 -5.60 5.00
C LEU A 200 -2.72 -4.75 6.11
N ARG A 201 -2.78 -3.42 6.00
CA ARG A 201 -2.30 -2.51 7.06
C ARG A 201 -3.09 -2.68 8.35
N ASN A 202 -4.41 -2.83 8.28
CA ASN A 202 -5.24 -3.04 9.46
C ASN A 202 -4.91 -4.38 10.14
N THR A 203 -4.80 -5.47 9.39
CA THR A 203 -4.38 -6.78 9.90
C THR A 203 -2.99 -6.73 10.52
N TRP A 204 -2.05 -5.98 9.94
CA TRP A 204 -0.75 -5.75 10.54
C TRP A 204 -0.87 -5.05 11.90
N ILE A 205 -1.67 -3.99 12.00
CA ILE A 205 -1.89 -3.29 13.27
C ILE A 205 -2.54 -4.21 14.31
N GLU A 206 -3.55 -4.99 13.92
CA GLU A 206 -4.23 -5.96 14.79
C GLU A 206 -3.31 -7.09 15.26
N PHE A 207 -2.31 -7.48 14.46
CA PHE A 207 -1.31 -8.46 14.86
C PHE A 207 -0.34 -7.91 15.92
N ILE A 208 -0.13 -6.59 15.91
CA ILE A 208 0.81 -5.90 16.80
C ILE A 208 0.16 -5.56 18.15
N ASP A 209 -1.14 -5.27 18.14
CA ASP A 209 -1.97 -5.05 19.33
C ASP A 209 -2.22 -6.37 20.11
#